data_AF-U5VVQ4-F1
#
_entry.id   AF-U5VVQ4-F1
#
_cell.length_a   1.000
_cell.length_b   1.000
_cell.length_c   1.000
_cell.angle_alpha   90.00
_cell.angle_beta   90.00
_cell.angle_gamma   90.00
#
_symmetry.space_group_name_H-M   'P 1'
#
loop_
_entity.id
_entity.type
_entity.pdbx_description
1 polymer ?
#
loop_
_entity_poly.entity_id
_entity_poly.type
_entity_poly.pdbx_seq_one_letter_code
_entity_poly.pdbx_strand_id
1 'polypeptide(L)'
;MAADVDQRWLDSWVDVDDNLSAPLGALFLSALEERLRLVSGTIDVVLLAPPATGEPPLPLTPVTDSEHRRVRRARRYRQDVEVWTSGPGTLVLGRGLAGRWEVAVEVDEDGRNRGLGRSLAAAARHLVPEGRPVWAQVAPGNAASLRAFLAAGYTPVGGEVLLMPVRG
;
A
#
# COMPACT_ATOMS: atom_id res chain seq x y z
N MET A 1 -17.16 3.57 -3.25
CA MET A 1 -16.73 3.27 -1.87
C MET A 1 -17.21 1.86 -1.51
N ALA A 2 -16.43 1.05 -0.80
CA ALA A 2 -16.78 -0.34 -0.46
C ALA A 2 -16.80 -0.54 1.07
N ALA A 3 -17.65 0.21 1.77
CA ALA A 3 -17.92 0.03 3.20
C ALA A 3 -19.37 -0.45 3.38
N ASP A 4 -19.62 -1.22 4.44
CA ASP A 4 -20.93 -1.81 4.74
C ASP A 4 -21.89 -0.77 5.36
N VAL A 5 -22.32 0.19 4.53
CA VAL A 5 -23.27 1.24 4.90
C VAL A 5 -24.33 1.37 3.81
N ASP A 6 -25.54 1.78 4.20
CA ASP A 6 -26.62 1.97 3.24
C ASP A 6 -26.37 3.18 2.31
N GLN A 7 -26.83 3.06 1.07
CA GLN A 7 -26.63 4.08 0.04
C GLN A 7 -27.23 5.44 0.43
N ARG A 8 -28.39 5.46 1.11
CA ARG A 8 -29.03 6.73 1.51
C ARG A 8 -28.21 7.49 2.53
N TRP A 9 -27.59 6.79 3.48
CA TRP A 9 -26.65 7.40 4.41
C TRP A 9 -25.44 7.96 3.67
N LEU A 10 -24.90 7.26 2.68
CA LEU A 10 -23.79 7.77 1.87
C LEU A 10 -24.15 9.04 1.08
N ASP A 11 -25.30 9.05 0.43
CA ASP A 11 -25.76 10.18 -0.36
C ASP A 11 -25.96 11.44 0.52
N SER A 12 -26.19 11.27 1.83
CA SER A 12 -26.28 12.41 2.78
C SER A 12 -24.93 13.07 3.11
N TRP A 13 -23.82 12.39 2.81
CA TRP A 13 -22.46 12.87 3.09
C TRP A 13 -21.69 13.30 1.85
N VAL A 14 -21.93 12.60 0.74
CA VAL A 14 -21.18 12.76 -0.50
C VAL A 14 -22.11 13.44 -1.48
N ASP A 15 -22.11 14.78 -1.50
CA ASP A 15 -22.68 15.49 -2.64
C ASP A 15 -21.76 15.22 -3.83
N VAL A 16 -22.20 14.31 -4.71
CA VAL A 16 -21.34 13.57 -5.64
C VAL A 16 -20.70 14.50 -6.69
N ASP A 17 -21.27 15.70 -6.86
CA ASP A 17 -20.92 16.60 -7.95
C ASP A 17 -19.87 17.67 -7.60
N ASP A 18 -19.68 18.05 -6.32
CA ASP A 18 -18.87 19.23 -5.97
C ASP A 18 -17.75 19.01 -4.92
N ASN A 19 -17.62 17.83 -4.30
CA ASN A 19 -16.54 17.59 -3.33
C ASN A 19 -15.87 16.20 -3.45
N LEU A 20 -14.92 16.10 -4.38
CA LEU A 20 -14.08 14.91 -4.58
C LEU A 20 -13.32 14.44 -3.32
N SER A 21 -13.11 15.32 -2.33
CA SER A 21 -12.40 15.00 -1.10
C SER A 21 -13.30 14.47 0.02
N ALA A 22 -14.63 14.63 -0.10
CA ALA A 22 -15.59 14.28 0.94
C ALA A 22 -15.43 12.84 1.49
N PRO A 23 -15.21 11.80 0.66
CA PRO A 23 -15.11 10.41 1.14
C PRO A 23 -13.89 10.11 2.03
N LEU A 24 -12.91 11.01 2.08
CA LEU A 24 -11.72 10.90 2.95
C LEU A 24 -11.60 12.11 3.89
N GLY A 25 -12.63 12.96 3.93
CA GLY A 25 -12.69 14.11 4.81
C GLY A 25 -12.91 13.72 6.26
N ALA A 26 -12.40 14.53 7.19
CA ALA A 26 -12.43 14.23 8.61
C ALA A 26 -13.86 13.96 9.14
N LEU A 27 -14.84 14.80 8.77
CA LEU A 27 -16.22 14.65 9.24
C LEU A 27 -16.85 13.33 8.76
N PHE A 28 -16.63 12.98 7.49
CA PHE A 28 -17.13 11.73 6.92
C PHE A 28 -16.49 10.51 7.59
N LEU A 29 -15.17 10.52 7.74
CA LEU A 29 -14.45 9.43 8.39
C LEU A 29 -14.89 9.25 9.84
N SER A 30 -15.05 10.33 10.61
CA SER A 30 -15.56 10.24 11.99
C SER A 30 -16.97 9.65 12.07
N ALA A 31 -17.86 10.03 11.16
CA ALA A 31 -19.22 9.47 11.11
C ALA A 31 -19.21 7.99 10.69
N LEU A 32 -18.33 7.61 9.77
CA LEU A 32 -18.17 6.23 9.33
C LEU A 32 -17.59 5.34 10.44
N GLU A 33 -16.63 5.85 11.20
CA GLU A 33 -16.06 5.20 12.39
C GLU A 33 -17.13 4.94 13.46
N GLU A 34 -17.94 5.94 13.79
CA GLU A 34 -19.04 5.81 14.76
C GLU A 34 -20.07 4.77 14.30
N ARG A 35 -20.47 4.84 13.03
CA ARG A 35 -21.47 3.95 12.44
C ARG A 35 -21.02 2.49 12.44
N LEU A 36 -19.76 2.25 12.07
CA LEU A 36 -19.22 0.90 11.93
C LEU A 36 -18.54 0.37 13.19
N ARG A 37 -18.34 1.22 14.21
CA ARG A 37 -17.54 0.91 15.41
C ARG A 37 -16.12 0.45 15.06
N LEU A 38 -15.55 1.09 14.04
CA LEU A 38 -14.19 0.88 13.56
C LEU A 38 -13.39 2.18 13.70
N VAL A 39 -12.08 2.08 13.53
CA VAL A 39 -11.16 3.22 13.50
C VAL A 39 -10.46 3.28 12.15
N SER A 40 -10.33 4.49 11.62
CA SER A 40 -9.59 4.77 10.39
C SER A 40 -8.09 4.59 10.62
N GLY A 41 -7.46 3.92 9.66
CA GLY A 41 -6.02 3.86 9.55
C GLY A 41 -5.45 5.12 8.91
N THR A 42 -4.24 4.96 8.37
CA THR A 42 -3.65 6.01 7.54
C THR A 42 -4.38 6.11 6.20
N ILE A 43 -4.66 7.34 5.76
CA ILE A 43 -5.06 7.61 4.39
C ILE A 43 -3.81 7.48 3.52
N ASP A 44 -3.82 6.51 2.62
CA ASP A 44 -2.70 6.21 1.73
C ASP A 44 -3.03 6.63 0.29
N VAL A 45 -2.04 7.13 -0.44
CA VAL A 45 -2.09 7.19 -1.90
C VAL A 45 -1.96 5.78 -2.42
N VAL A 46 -2.92 5.36 -3.25
CA VAL A 46 -2.90 4.08 -3.94
C VAL A 46 -2.18 4.25 -5.26
N LEU A 47 -1.15 3.45 -5.46
CA LEU A 47 -0.26 3.46 -6.61
C LEU A 47 -0.36 2.12 -7.34
N LEU A 48 -0.34 2.15 -8.67
CA LEU A 48 -0.40 0.98 -9.54
C LEU A 48 0.77 0.97 -10.51
N ALA A 49 1.40 -0.17 -10.73
CA ALA A 49 2.35 -0.36 -11.82
C ALA A 49 2.02 -1.63 -12.63
N PRO A 50 2.19 -1.57 -13.97
CA PRO A 50 2.12 -2.78 -14.79
C PRO A 50 3.30 -3.72 -14.47
N PRO A 51 3.15 -5.03 -14.76
CA PRO A 51 4.25 -5.97 -14.66
C PRO A 51 5.43 -5.50 -15.51
N ALA A 52 6.64 -5.86 -15.11
CA ALA A 52 7.84 -5.66 -15.88
C ALA A 52 8.37 -7.01 -16.39
N THR A 53 8.94 -7.01 -17.59
CA THR A 53 9.52 -8.19 -18.22
C THR A 53 11.01 -8.30 -17.93
N GLY A 54 11.56 -9.51 -17.98
CA GLY A 54 12.97 -9.76 -17.73
C GLY A 54 13.31 -9.81 -16.24
N GLU A 55 14.61 -9.77 -15.93
CA GLU A 55 15.10 -9.92 -14.57
C GLU A 55 14.95 -8.64 -13.73
N PRO A 56 14.77 -8.77 -12.40
CA PRO A 56 14.80 -7.62 -11.50
C PRO A 56 16.10 -6.80 -11.62
N PRO A 57 16.04 -5.47 -11.48
CA PRO A 57 17.20 -4.57 -11.67
C PRO A 57 18.22 -4.59 -10.52
N LEU A 58 18.07 -5.49 -9.56
CA LEU A 58 18.99 -5.70 -8.44
C LEU A 58 18.88 -7.14 -7.92
N PRO A 59 19.96 -7.70 -7.34
CA PRO A 59 19.91 -9.03 -6.74
C PRO A 59 18.92 -9.06 -5.58
N LEU A 60 18.12 -10.12 -5.51
CA LEU A 60 17.14 -10.34 -4.45
C LEU A 60 17.32 -11.74 -3.85
N THR A 61 17.48 -11.80 -2.54
CA THR A 61 17.58 -13.06 -1.79
C THR A 61 16.28 -13.31 -1.04
N PRO A 62 15.55 -14.42 -1.30
CA PRO A 62 14.36 -14.76 -0.54
C PRO A 62 14.64 -14.95 0.95
N VAL A 63 13.70 -14.54 1.80
CA VAL A 63 13.77 -14.69 3.26
C VAL A 63 12.50 -15.36 3.77
N THR A 64 12.67 -16.46 4.50
CA THR A 64 11.55 -17.25 5.03
C THR A 64 11.15 -16.84 6.45
N ASP A 65 12.10 -16.42 7.28
CA ASP A 65 11.88 -16.12 8.69
C ASP A 65 12.38 -14.72 9.08
N SER A 66 11.53 -13.72 8.80
CA SER A 66 11.82 -12.32 9.13
C SER A 66 10.81 -11.76 10.13
N GLU A 67 11.32 -11.30 11.27
CA GLU A 67 10.55 -10.61 12.31
C GLU A 67 10.55 -9.08 12.13
N HIS A 68 11.04 -8.59 10.98
CA HIS A 68 11.09 -7.17 10.69
C HIS A 68 9.68 -6.54 10.77
N ARG A 69 9.58 -5.33 11.36
CA ARG A 69 8.28 -4.65 11.59
C ARG A 69 7.43 -4.56 10.32
N ARG A 70 8.07 -4.35 9.16
CA ARG A 70 7.41 -4.29 7.85
C ARG A 70 6.78 -5.63 7.45
N VAL A 71 7.49 -6.73 7.68
CA VAL A 71 7.02 -8.09 7.39
C VAL A 71 5.87 -8.47 8.31
N ARG A 72 6.00 -8.21 9.62
CA ARG A 72 4.91 -8.43 10.59
C ARG A 72 3.65 -7.64 10.24
N ARG A 73 3.80 -6.39 9.78
CA ARG A 73 2.66 -5.60 9.29
C ARG A 73 2.05 -6.22 8.03
N ALA A 74 2.85 -6.62 7.05
CA ALA A 74 2.34 -7.23 5.82
C ALA A 74 1.55 -8.52 6.12
N ARG A 75 2.09 -9.41 6.96
CA ARG A 75 1.41 -10.66 7.40
C ARG A 75 0.06 -10.42 8.10
N ARG A 76 -0.16 -9.22 8.67
CA ARG A 76 -1.45 -8.87 9.29
C ARG A 76 -2.54 -8.50 8.28
N TYR A 77 -2.16 -7.92 7.15
CA TYR A 77 -3.11 -7.34 6.18
C TYR A 77 -3.11 -8.01 4.81
N ARG A 78 -2.20 -8.96 4.58
CA ARG A 78 -2.00 -9.65 3.31
C ARG A 78 -1.88 -11.15 3.52
N GLN A 79 -2.32 -11.91 2.52
CA GLN A 79 -2.08 -13.34 2.38
C GLN A 79 -0.86 -13.58 1.49
N ASP A 80 -0.30 -14.80 1.54
CA ASP A 80 0.81 -15.25 0.67
C ASP A 80 1.98 -14.27 0.67
N VAL A 81 2.44 -13.93 1.88
CA VAL A 81 3.49 -12.94 2.05
C VAL A 81 4.83 -13.57 1.73
N GLU A 82 5.49 -13.01 0.73
CA GLU A 82 6.84 -13.34 0.31
C GLU A 82 7.77 -12.16 0.59
N VAL A 83 9.01 -12.46 1.01
CA VAL A 83 9.98 -11.46 1.48
C VAL A 83 11.31 -11.69 0.77
N TRP A 84 11.94 -10.60 0.34
CA TRP A 84 13.28 -10.59 -0.22
C TRP A 84 14.13 -9.50 0.41
N THR A 85 15.44 -9.71 0.41
CA THR A 85 16.43 -8.71 0.80
C THR A 85 17.42 -8.40 -0.32
N SER A 86 17.95 -7.18 -0.30
CA SER A 86 19.07 -6.73 -1.12
C SER A 86 19.94 -5.79 -0.29
N GLY A 87 20.95 -6.34 0.38
CA GLY A 87 21.76 -5.59 1.35
C GLY A 87 20.87 -4.99 2.45
N PRO A 88 20.90 -3.65 2.68
CA PRO A 88 20.07 -2.97 3.69
C PRO A 88 18.60 -2.77 3.26
N GLY A 89 18.17 -3.42 2.18
CA GLY A 89 16.84 -3.28 1.60
C GLY A 89 15.97 -4.49 1.87
N THR A 90 14.71 -4.27 2.26
CA THR A 90 13.68 -5.30 2.36
C THR A 90 12.56 -5.01 1.36
N LEU A 91 12.13 -6.03 0.61
CA LEU A 91 10.96 -6.02 -0.26
C LEU A 91 9.98 -7.07 0.26
N VAL A 92 8.71 -6.68 0.40
CA VAL A 92 7.63 -7.59 0.81
C VAL A 92 6.53 -7.54 -0.24
N LEU A 93 6.13 -8.70 -0.75
CA LEU A 93 5.00 -8.87 -1.66
C LEU A 93 3.92 -9.73 -0.97
N GLY A 94 2.65 -9.51 -1.27
CA GLY A 94 1.57 -10.37 -0.82
C GLY A 94 0.22 -9.94 -1.37
N ARG A 95 -0.82 -10.75 -1.21
CA ARG A 95 -2.18 -10.44 -1.66
C ARG A 95 -2.95 -9.67 -0.59
N GLY A 96 -3.21 -8.39 -0.84
CA GLY A 96 -3.92 -7.48 0.07
C GLY A 96 -5.41 -7.34 -0.23
N LEU A 97 -5.92 -6.11 -0.14
CA LEU A 97 -7.34 -5.80 -0.32
C LEU A 97 -7.86 -6.34 -1.67
N ALA A 98 -9.01 -7.00 -1.64
CA ALA A 98 -9.64 -7.61 -2.82
C ALA A 98 -8.71 -8.56 -3.62
N GLY A 99 -7.70 -9.16 -2.96
CA GLY A 99 -6.78 -10.11 -3.58
C GLY A 99 -5.71 -9.46 -4.47
N ARG A 100 -5.58 -8.13 -4.46
CA ARG A 100 -4.58 -7.42 -5.26
C ARG A 100 -3.16 -7.69 -4.76
N TRP A 101 -2.19 -7.84 -5.68
CA TRP A 101 -0.79 -7.98 -5.30
C TRP A 101 -0.23 -6.66 -4.83
N GLU A 102 0.20 -6.60 -3.58
CA GLU A 102 0.71 -5.39 -2.96
C GLU A 102 2.17 -5.53 -2.53
N VAL A 103 2.97 -4.52 -2.86
CA VAL A 103 4.34 -4.40 -2.41
C VAL A 103 4.45 -3.45 -1.21
N ALA A 104 5.43 -3.70 -0.35
CA ALA A 104 5.99 -2.72 0.55
C ALA A 104 7.53 -2.85 0.54
N VAL A 105 8.22 -1.73 0.75
CA VAL A 105 9.69 -1.70 0.82
C VAL A 105 10.15 -1.03 2.11
N GLU A 106 11.28 -1.46 2.62
CA GLU A 106 12.04 -0.79 3.69
C GLU A 106 13.49 -0.64 3.26
N VAL A 107 14.12 0.45 3.65
CA VAL A 107 15.56 0.66 3.52
C VAL A 107 16.11 1.09 4.88
N ASP A 108 17.04 0.29 5.40
CA ASP A 108 17.76 0.56 6.64
C ASP A 108 18.53 1.88 6.53
N GLU A 109 18.81 2.51 7.67
CA GLU A 109 19.30 3.89 7.73
C GLU A 109 20.59 4.12 6.93
N ASP A 110 21.49 3.14 6.95
CA ASP A 110 22.77 3.11 6.24
C ASP A 110 22.63 2.96 4.71
N GLY A 111 21.49 2.41 4.25
CA GLY A 111 21.14 2.25 2.83
C GLY A 111 20.38 3.42 2.21
N ARG A 112 19.95 4.40 3.00
CA ARG A 112 19.11 5.53 2.54
C ARG A 112 19.87 6.47 1.60
N ASN A 113 19.11 7.26 0.83
CA ASN A 113 19.62 8.28 -0.11
C ASN A 113 20.51 7.75 -1.25
N ARG A 114 20.51 6.44 -1.50
CA ARG A 114 21.25 5.78 -2.60
C ARG A 114 20.35 5.25 -3.73
N GLY A 115 19.07 5.62 -3.72
CA GLY A 115 18.09 5.15 -4.70
C GLY A 115 17.60 3.71 -4.49
N LEU A 116 18.04 3.01 -3.43
CA LEU A 116 17.67 1.61 -3.17
C LEU A 116 16.15 1.40 -3.08
N GLY A 117 15.41 2.31 -2.44
CA GLY A 117 13.95 2.23 -2.36
C GLY A 117 13.26 2.25 -3.75
N ARG A 118 13.79 3.04 -4.69
CA ARG A 118 13.31 3.07 -6.08
C ARG A 118 13.63 1.75 -6.78
N SER A 119 14.84 1.22 -6.60
CA SER A 119 15.25 -0.06 -7.21
C SER A 119 14.41 -1.23 -6.68
N LEU A 120 14.13 -1.28 -5.37
CA LEU A 120 13.24 -2.28 -4.77
C LEU A 120 11.80 -2.17 -5.33
N ALA A 121 11.26 -0.95 -5.41
CA ALA A 121 9.92 -0.74 -5.97
C ALA A 121 9.85 -1.17 -7.46
N ALA A 122 10.91 -0.91 -8.23
CA ALA A 122 11.01 -1.34 -9.62
C ALA A 122 11.07 -2.88 -9.71
N ALA A 123 11.88 -3.52 -8.87
CA ALA A 123 12.02 -4.97 -8.83
C ALA A 123 10.73 -5.70 -8.51
N ALA A 124 9.88 -5.14 -7.64
CA ALA A 124 8.59 -5.74 -7.30
C ALA A 124 7.70 -6.01 -8.53
N ARG A 125 7.84 -5.21 -9.59
CA ARG A 125 7.08 -5.36 -10.85
C ARG A 125 7.46 -6.64 -11.61
N HIS A 126 8.60 -7.24 -11.31
CA HIS A 126 9.09 -8.49 -11.91
C HIS A 126 8.71 -9.74 -11.10
N LEU A 127 8.22 -9.56 -9.86
CA LEU A 127 8.00 -10.67 -8.92
C LEU A 127 6.54 -11.15 -8.89
N VAL A 128 5.60 -10.36 -9.41
CA VAL A 128 4.18 -10.72 -9.38
C VAL A 128 3.90 -11.85 -10.38
N PRO A 129 3.28 -12.97 -9.94
CA PRO A 129 2.93 -14.08 -10.83
C PRO A 129 1.97 -13.69 -11.95
N GLU A 130 2.07 -14.41 -13.07
CA GLU A 130 1.11 -14.37 -14.20
C GLU A 130 0.99 -12.98 -14.86
N GLY A 131 2.00 -12.12 -14.72
CA GLY A 131 1.99 -10.77 -15.29
C GLY A 131 0.88 -9.88 -14.72
N ARG A 132 0.44 -10.13 -13.49
CA ARG A 132 -0.53 -9.26 -12.81
C ARG A 132 0.12 -7.94 -12.38
N PRO A 133 -0.66 -6.85 -12.30
CA PRO A 133 -0.12 -5.57 -11.85
C PRO A 133 0.21 -5.60 -10.36
N VAL A 134 1.11 -4.71 -9.95
CA VAL A 134 1.53 -4.53 -8.56
C VAL A 134 1.02 -3.21 -8.00
N TRP A 135 0.51 -3.27 -6.78
CA TRP A 135 -0.08 -2.16 -6.06
C TRP A 135 0.84 -1.73 -4.92
N ALA A 136 0.82 -0.44 -4.58
CA ALA A 136 1.45 0.07 -3.37
C ALA A 136 0.52 1.08 -2.68
N GLN A 137 0.56 1.08 -1.36
CA GLN A 137 -0.12 2.07 -0.53
C GLN A 137 0.93 2.88 0.21
N VAL A 138 0.94 4.18 -0.02
CA VAL A 138 1.95 5.08 0.53
C VAL A 138 1.28 6.27 1.19
N ALA A 139 1.50 6.42 2.49
CA ALA A 139 1.06 7.60 3.23
C ALA A 139 1.62 8.87 2.56
N PRO A 140 0.81 9.90 2.28
CA PRO A 140 1.26 11.14 1.65
C PRO A 140 2.43 11.81 2.39
N GLY A 141 2.45 11.71 3.72
CA GLY A 141 3.53 12.23 4.56
C GLY A 141 4.88 11.51 4.38
N ASN A 142 4.89 10.31 3.79
CA ASN A 142 6.11 9.61 3.41
C ASN A 142 6.56 10.00 2.00
N ALA A 143 6.94 11.27 1.84
CA ALA A 143 7.32 11.84 0.55
C ALA A 143 8.51 11.10 -0.10
N ALA A 144 9.41 10.53 0.71
CA ALA A 144 10.54 9.75 0.21
C ALA A 144 10.08 8.46 -0.49
N SER A 145 9.18 7.70 0.15
CA SER A 145 8.61 6.48 -0.44
C SER A 145 7.75 6.82 -1.67
N LEU A 146 6.93 7.88 -1.60
CA LEU A 146 6.10 8.30 -2.72
C LEU A 146 6.95 8.62 -3.96
N ARG A 147 8.02 9.43 -3.80
CA ARG A 147 8.96 9.71 -4.90
C ARG A 147 9.63 8.45 -5.44
N ALA A 148 9.99 7.50 -4.57
CA ALA A 148 10.63 6.26 -4.98
C ALA A 148 9.71 5.39 -5.86
N PHE A 149 8.44 5.23 -5.48
CA PHE A 149 7.46 4.48 -6.26
C PHE A 149 7.11 5.17 -7.58
N LEU A 150 6.89 6.49 -7.58
CA LEU A 150 6.66 7.26 -8.81
C LEU A 150 7.83 7.10 -9.78
N ALA A 151 9.07 7.24 -9.29
CA ALA A 151 10.28 7.06 -10.10
C ALA A 151 10.52 5.59 -10.54
N ALA A 152 9.82 4.62 -9.95
CA ALA A 152 9.85 3.21 -10.34
C ALA A 152 8.75 2.85 -11.37
N GLY A 153 7.98 3.84 -11.84
CA GLY A 153 6.95 3.67 -12.86
C GLY A 153 5.56 3.34 -12.31
N TYR A 154 5.30 3.63 -11.04
CA TYR A 154 3.95 3.54 -10.47
C TYR A 154 3.18 4.84 -10.71
N THR A 155 1.88 4.71 -10.93
CA THR A 155 0.95 5.83 -11.15
C THR A 155 -0.09 5.91 -10.04
N PRO A 156 -0.40 7.10 -9.50
CA PRO A 156 -1.51 7.27 -8.56
C PRO A 156 -2.85 6.96 -9.21
N VAL A 157 -3.69 6.19 -8.51
CA VAL A 157 -5.03 5.81 -8.97
C VAL A 157 -6.14 6.16 -7.98
N GLY A 158 -5.80 6.59 -6.76
CA GLY A 158 -6.78 7.04 -5.78
C GLY A 158 -6.22 7.19 -4.37
N GLY A 159 -7.10 7.47 -3.42
CA GLY A 159 -6.83 7.41 -1.99
C GLY A 159 -7.61 6.29 -1.34
N GLU A 160 -7.02 5.63 -0.34
CA GLU A 160 -7.67 4.54 0.39
C GLU A 160 -7.35 4.65 1.88
N VAL A 161 -8.31 4.26 2.71
CA VAL A 161 -8.13 4.12 4.16
C VAL A 161 -8.73 2.78 4.59
N LEU A 162 -7.97 2.03 5.38
CA LEU A 162 -8.47 0.80 6.00
C LEU A 162 -9.16 1.14 7.32
N LEU A 163 -10.41 0.72 7.46
CA LEU A 163 -11.12 0.71 8.73
C LEU A 163 -10.80 -0.58 9.49
N MET A 164 -10.46 -0.46 10.76
CA MET A 164 -9.99 -1.57 11.58
C MET A 164 -10.72 -1.60 12.91
N PRO A 165 -10.87 -2.77 13.56
CA PRO A 165 -11.35 -2.82 14.93
C PRO A 165 -10.50 -1.96 15.86
N VAL A 166 -11.15 -1.32 16.85
CA VAL A 166 -10.45 -0.66 17.96
C VAL A 166 -9.53 -1.70 18.60
N ARG A 167 -8.25 -1.38 18.75
CA ARG A 167 -7.34 -2.24 19.51
C ARG A 167 -7.75 -2.12 20.98
N GLY A 168 -8.18 -3.22 21.58
CA GLY A 168 -8.20 -3.39 23.03
C GLY A 168 -6.81 -3.41 23.62
#